data_AF-A0A453KZV2-F1
#
_entry.id   AF-A0A453KZV2-F1
#
_cell.length_a   1.000
_cell.length_b   1.000
_cell.length_c   1.000
_cell.angle_alpha   90.00
_cell.angle_beta   90.00
_cell.angle_gamma   90.00
#
_symmetry.space_group_name_H-M   'P 1'
#
loop_
_entity.id
_entity.type
_entity.pdbx_description
1 polymer ?
#
loop_
_entity_poly.entity_id
_entity_poly.type
_entity_poly.pdbx_seq_one_letter_code
_entity_poly.pdbx_strand_id
1 'polypeptide(L)'
;DICISTSAAPTYLPAHYFKTEDSHGNIKEFNLIDGGVAANNPALVAIGEVSKQIFKQDPDFFPIKPMDYGRFLVISLGTGSSKFEEKYDAQKAKSWGVLDWLLSSGSTPLVDIFTRASADMVDIHIASVFKALHSEQNYLRIQDDKLRGTLSSVDVATKDNLEKLVNVGEMLLKKPVSRANLETGQMVPACSDTEETNEEALKR
;
A
#
# COMPACT_ATOMS: atom_id res chain seq x y z
N ASP A 1 20.98 -4.84 -4.32
CA ASP A 1 20.09 -5.02 -5.48
C ASP A 1 18.61 -4.91 -5.18
N ILE A 2 18.05 -5.77 -4.31
CA ILE A 2 16.58 -5.83 -4.08
C ILE A 2 16.01 -4.48 -3.60
N CYS A 3 16.60 -3.88 -2.56
CA CYS A 3 16.11 -2.60 -2.01
C CYS A 3 16.18 -1.45 -3.01
N ILE A 4 17.21 -1.42 -3.87
CA ILE A 4 17.35 -0.40 -4.92
C ILE A 4 16.30 -0.62 -6.01
N SER A 5 16.11 -1.89 -6.41
CA SER A 5 15.13 -2.26 -7.43
C SER A 5 13.72 -1.88 -7.02
N THR A 6 13.31 -2.25 -5.80
CA THR A 6 11.93 -2.05 -5.36
C THR A 6 11.57 -0.58 -5.14
N SER A 7 12.54 0.33 -5.05
CA SER A 7 12.32 1.78 -4.88
C SER A 7 12.62 2.58 -6.13
N ALA A 8 13.00 1.94 -7.25
CA ALA A 8 13.38 2.60 -8.50
C ALA A 8 12.16 3.15 -9.27
N ALA A 9 11.47 4.14 -8.69
CA ALA A 9 10.20 4.66 -9.21
C ALA A 9 10.38 5.31 -10.59
N PRO A 10 9.61 4.90 -11.61
CA PRO A 10 9.65 5.55 -12.92
C PRO A 10 9.47 7.06 -12.76
N THR A 11 10.21 7.83 -13.55
CA THR A 11 10.31 9.32 -13.50
C THR A 11 11.10 9.90 -12.31
N TYR A 12 11.40 9.14 -11.26
CA TYR A 12 12.21 9.59 -10.12
C TYR A 12 13.62 8.99 -10.09
N LEU A 13 13.72 7.69 -10.34
CA LEU A 13 14.96 6.92 -10.22
C LEU A 13 15.18 6.03 -11.45
N PRO A 14 16.45 5.75 -11.83
CA PRO A 14 16.75 4.86 -12.94
C PRO A 14 16.39 3.40 -12.61
N ALA A 15 16.02 2.62 -13.63
CA ALA A 15 15.86 1.18 -13.50
C ALA A 15 17.17 0.52 -13.00
N HIS A 16 17.04 -0.54 -12.20
CA HIS A 16 18.17 -1.24 -11.60
C HIS A 16 18.44 -2.56 -12.31
N TYR A 17 19.70 -2.79 -12.67
CA TYR A 17 20.16 -4.02 -13.31
C TYR A 17 21.16 -4.74 -12.42
N PHE A 18 21.01 -6.06 -12.29
CA PHE A 18 21.98 -6.93 -11.63
C PHE A 18 21.85 -8.38 -12.11
N LYS A 19 22.83 -9.21 -11.72
CA LYS A 19 22.84 -10.65 -12.00
C LYS A 19 23.00 -11.43 -10.71
N THR A 20 22.43 -12.63 -10.68
CA THR A 20 22.72 -13.64 -9.65
C THR A 20 23.23 -14.90 -10.32
N GLU A 21 24.06 -15.66 -9.62
CA GLU A 21 24.53 -16.97 -10.03
C GLU A 21 24.00 -18.02 -9.06
N ASP A 22 23.43 -19.11 -9.58
CA ASP A 22 22.98 -20.23 -8.75
C ASP A 22 24.12 -21.20 -8.41
N SER A 23 23.84 -22.21 -7.60
CA SER A 23 24.83 -23.24 -7.21
C SER A 23 25.37 -24.08 -8.37
N HIS A 24 24.76 -24.00 -9.55
CA HIS A 24 25.16 -24.70 -10.77
C HIS A 24 25.91 -23.79 -11.75
N GLY A 25 26.18 -22.54 -11.37
CA GLY A 25 26.84 -21.55 -12.23
C GLY A 25 25.91 -20.91 -13.25
N ASN A 26 24.59 -21.11 -13.17
CA ASN A 26 23.67 -20.46 -14.09
C ASN A 26 23.48 -19.00 -13.69
N ILE A 27 23.70 -18.13 -14.67
CA ILE A 27 23.52 -16.69 -14.51
C ILE A 27 22.06 -16.32 -14.81
N LYS A 28 21.41 -15.62 -13.88
CA LYS A 28 20.11 -14.99 -14.07
C LYS A 28 20.23 -13.48 -14.02
N GLU A 29 19.68 -12.81 -15.02
CA GLU A 29 19.68 -11.36 -15.12
C GLU A 29 18.35 -10.77 -14.64
N PHE A 30 18.42 -9.59 -14.03
CA PHE A 30 17.27 -8.86 -13.51
C PHE A 30 17.32 -7.42 -14.01
N ASN A 31 16.22 -6.96 -14.61
CA ASN A 31 16.02 -5.58 -15.09
C ASN A 31 14.76 -5.05 -14.39
N LEU A 32 14.93 -4.38 -13.26
CA LEU A 32 13.83 -4.10 -12.34
C LEU A 32 13.59 -2.61 -12.17
N ILE A 33 12.33 -2.29 -11.88
CA ILE A 33 11.84 -0.97 -11.47
C ILE A 33 11.03 -1.13 -10.17
N ASP A 34 10.53 -0.02 -9.64
CA ASP A 34 9.78 0.04 -8.39
C ASP A 34 8.65 -0.99 -8.28
N GLY A 35 8.54 -1.57 -7.09
CA GLY A 35 7.53 -2.57 -6.75
C GLY A 35 6.11 -2.04 -6.80
N GLY A 36 5.91 -0.73 -6.60
CA GLY A 36 4.62 -0.03 -6.68
C GLY A 36 3.95 -0.14 -8.04
N VAL A 37 4.71 -0.38 -9.12
CA VAL A 37 4.15 -0.68 -10.44
C VAL A 37 3.39 -2.02 -10.45
N ALA A 38 3.82 -2.99 -9.63
CA ALA A 38 3.20 -4.31 -9.55
C ALA A 38 2.28 -4.47 -8.33
N ALA A 39 2.67 -3.92 -7.18
CA ALA A 39 2.01 -4.11 -5.89
C ALA A 39 2.27 -2.92 -4.95
N ASN A 40 1.63 -1.78 -5.22
CA ASN A 40 1.75 -0.57 -4.38
C ASN A 40 1.23 -0.77 -2.94
N ASN A 41 0.31 -1.70 -2.75
CA ASN A 41 -0.06 -2.22 -1.43
C ASN A 41 0.27 -3.72 -1.39
N PRO A 42 1.41 -4.12 -0.82
CA PRO A 42 1.87 -5.51 -0.87
C PRO A 42 1.13 -6.43 0.11
N ALA A 43 0.14 -5.94 0.87
CA ALA A 43 -0.56 -6.73 1.88
C ALA A 43 -1.16 -8.02 1.31
N LEU A 44 -1.79 -7.94 0.12
CA LEU A 44 -2.36 -9.14 -0.53
C LEU A 44 -1.27 -10.08 -1.06
N VAL A 45 -0.14 -9.54 -1.54
CA VAL A 45 1.01 -10.34 -1.95
C VAL A 45 1.59 -11.11 -0.76
N ALA A 46 1.71 -10.46 0.40
CA ALA A 46 2.18 -11.08 1.63
C ALA A 46 1.25 -12.21 2.10
N ILE A 47 -0.07 -11.97 2.12
CA ILE A 47 -1.09 -13.00 2.43
C ILE A 47 -0.95 -14.18 1.46
N GLY A 48 -0.77 -13.90 0.17
CA GLY A 48 -0.59 -14.92 -0.86
C GLY A 48 0.68 -15.76 -0.65
N GLU A 49 1.80 -15.14 -0.28
CA GLU A 49 3.05 -15.85 -0.05
C GLU A 49 2.99 -16.75 1.19
N VAL A 50 2.43 -16.26 2.30
CA VAL A 50 2.19 -17.09 3.50
C VAL A 50 1.27 -18.26 3.15
N SER A 51 0.23 -18.03 2.35
CA SER A 51 -0.69 -19.08 1.89
C SER A 51 0.02 -20.15 1.05
N LYS A 52 0.99 -19.78 0.21
CA LYS A 52 1.81 -20.75 -0.54
C LYS A 52 2.64 -21.63 0.37
N GLN A 53 3.24 -21.07 1.43
CA GLN A 53 4.04 -21.86 2.38
C GLN A 53 3.16 -22.86 3.14
N ILE A 54 1.98 -22.43 3.59
CA ILE A 54 0.97 -23.32 4.19
C ILE A 54 0.56 -24.43 3.22
N PHE A 55 0.31 -24.09 1.94
CA PHE A 55 -0.05 -25.08 0.92
C PHE A 55 1.07 -26.09 0.67
N LYS A 56 2.33 -25.66 0.75
CA LYS A 56 3.52 -26.52 0.65
C LYS A 56 3.78 -27.34 1.93
N GLN A 57 2.96 -27.18 2.96
CA GLN A 57 3.13 -27.84 4.27
C GLN A 57 4.50 -27.56 4.89
N ASP A 58 4.98 -26.31 4.72
CA ASP A 58 6.21 -25.86 5.35
C ASP A 58 6.09 -25.98 6.88
N PRO A 59 7.00 -26.71 7.57
CA PRO A 59 6.91 -26.94 9.00
C PRO A 59 7.08 -25.68 9.86
N ASP A 60 7.67 -24.61 9.30
CA ASP A 60 7.84 -23.33 10.01
C ASP A 60 6.52 -22.52 10.08
N PHE A 61 5.50 -22.92 9.31
CA PHE A 61 4.20 -22.26 9.27
C PHE A 61 3.13 -23.06 10.01
N PHE A 62 2.28 -22.35 10.76
CA PHE A 62 1.24 -23.00 11.54
C PHE A 62 0.26 -23.75 10.62
N PRO A 63 -0.06 -25.03 10.90
CA PRO A 63 -0.88 -25.85 10.01
C PRO A 63 -2.34 -25.37 10.07
N ILE A 64 -2.69 -24.49 9.14
CA ILE A 64 -4.07 -24.05 8.93
C ILE A 64 -4.60 -24.67 7.64
N LYS A 65 -5.93 -24.80 7.56
CA LYS A 65 -6.53 -25.20 6.28
C LYS A 65 -6.18 -24.13 5.25
N PRO A 66 -5.77 -24.52 4.02
CA PRO A 66 -5.63 -23.55 2.94
C PRO A 66 -6.91 -22.70 2.85
N MET A 67 -6.76 -21.37 2.69
CA MET A 67 -7.86 -20.37 2.67
C MET A 67 -8.50 -20.03 4.03
N ASP A 68 -8.00 -20.53 5.15
CA ASP A 68 -8.46 -20.15 6.50
C ASP A 68 -7.88 -18.79 6.92
N TYR A 69 -8.16 -17.74 6.13
CA TYR A 69 -7.62 -16.39 6.35
C TYR A 69 -8.07 -15.77 7.66
N GLY A 70 -9.13 -16.28 8.30
CA GLY A 70 -9.59 -15.82 9.61
C GLY A 70 -8.54 -15.99 10.71
N ARG A 71 -7.56 -16.89 10.52
CA ARG A 71 -6.45 -17.09 11.46
C ARG A 71 -5.23 -16.19 11.20
N PHE A 72 -5.24 -15.43 10.12
CA PHE A 72 -4.16 -14.48 9.85
C PHE A 72 -4.37 -13.22 10.66
N LEU A 73 -3.31 -12.74 11.31
CA LEU A 73 -3.25 -11.39 11.85
C LEU A 73 -2.41 -10.53 10.89
N VAL A 74 -3.04 -9.53 10.29
CA VAL A 74 -2.43 -8.71 9.23
C VAL A 74 -2.46 -7.25 9.66
N ILE A 75 -1.28 -6.65 9.73
CA ILE A 75 -1.11 -5.21 9.88
C ILE A 75 -0.60 -4.66 8.55
N SER A 76 -1.38 -3.79 7.93
CA SER A 76 -1.03 -3.09 6.70
C SER A 76 -0.85 -1.61 6.98
N LEU A 77 0.34 -1.10 6.69
CA LEU A 77 0.71 0.29 6.94
C LEU A 77 0.81 1.03 5.61
N GLY A 78 0.09 2.14 5.50
CA GLY A 78 0.18 3.03 4.35
C GLY A 78 1.04 4.25 4.65
N THR A 79 1.60 4.85 3.60
CA THR A 79 2.42 6.07 3.67
C THR A 79 1.59 7.35 3.57
N GLY A 80 0.26 7.22 3.58
CA GLY A 80 -0.69 8.30 3.37
C GLY A 80 -0.90 8.65 1.90
N SER A 81 -1.90 9.46 1.63
CA SER A 81 -2.28 9.88 0.29
C SER A 81 -2.99 11.24 0.31
N SER A 82 -3.08 11.88 -0.85
CA SER A 82 -3.87 13.10 -1.05
C SER A 82 -5.16 12.79 -1.85
N LYS A 83 -6.02 11.90 -1.33
CA LYS A 83 -7.25 11.51 -2.04
C LYS A 83 -8.24 12.66 -2.23
N PHE A 84 -8.21 13.65 -1.35
CA PHE A 84 -9.16 14.78 -1.35
C PHE A 84 -8.64 16.04 -2.08
N GLU A 85 -7.52 15.97 -2.80
CA GLU A 85 -7.02 17.13 -3.57
C GLU A 85 -7.76 17.37 -4.89
N GLU A 86 -8.66 16.45 -5.32
CA GLU A 86 -9.48 16.57 -6.54
C GLU A 86 -8.70 17.11 -7.76
N LYS A 87 -7.49 16.54 -7.97
CA LYS A 87 -6.48 17.10 -8.88
C LYS A 87 -6.99 17.29 -10.32
N TYR A 88 -7.88 16.41 -10.78
CA TYR A 88 -8.39 16.40 -12.14
C TYR A 88 -9.88 16.07 -12.19
N ASP A 89 -10.54 16.54 -13.24
CA ASP A 89 -11.93 16.24 -13.57
C ASP A 89 -12.05 15.88 -15.05
N ALA A 90 -13.19 15.31 -15.44
CA ALA A 90 -13.44 14.89 -16.82
C ALA A 90 -13.40 16.06 -17.82
N GLN A 91 -13.73 17.29 -17.39
CA GLN A 91 -13.72 18.46 -18.28
C GLN A 91 -12.30 18.93 -18.59
N LYS A 92 -11.37 18.79 -17.64
CA LYS A 92 -9.92 19.02 -17.86
C LYS A 92 -9.30 17.89 -18.69
N ALA A 93 -9.63 16.64 -18.36
CA ALA A 93 -9.01 15.48 -19.01
C ALA A 93 -9.51 15.22 -20.45
N LYS A 94 -10.66 15.76 -20.86
CA LYS A 94 -11.22 15.52 -22.21
C LYS A 94 -10.31 15.99 -23.35
N SER A 95 -9.45 16.97 -23.10
CA SER A 95 -8.52 17.52 -24.10
C SER A 95 -7.09 16.98 -23.95
N TRP A 96 -6.86 16.03 -23.06
CA TRP A 96 -5.52 15.49 -22.80
C TRP A 96 -5.02 14.61 -23.94
N GLY A 97 -3.81 14.91 -24.40
CA GLY A 97 -3.01 14.01 -25.22
C GLY A 97 -2.13 13.08 -24.38
N VAL A 98 -1.28 12.29 -25.04
CA VAL A 98 -0.37 11.33 -24.38
C VAL A 98 0.55 12.03 -23.37
N LEU A 99 1.06 13.22 -23.71
CA LEU A 99 1.92 13.98 -22.80
C LEU A 99 1.19 14.43 -21.56
N ASP A 100 -0.05 14.92 -21.67
CA ASP A 100 -0.83 15.37 -20.51
C ASP A 100 -1.16 14.19 -19.57
N TRP A 101 -1.47 13.01 -20.12
CA TRP A 101 -1.68 11.79 -19.33
C TRP A 101 -0.42 11.33 -18.57
N LEU A 102 0.76 11.54 -19.15
CA LEU A 102 2.04 11.19 -18.52
C LEU A 102 2.56 12.28 -17.57
N LEU A 103 2.34 13.55 -17.93
CA LEU A 103 2.88 14.74 -17.29
C LEU A 103 1.87 15.88 -17.45
N SER A 104 1.09 16.14 -16.40
CA SER A 104 0.19 17.29 -16.35
C SER A 104 0.43 18.07 -15.07
N SER A 105 0.66 19.39 -15.19
CA SER A 105 0.71 20.32 -14.05
C SER A 105 1.60 19.88 -12.87
N GLY A 106 2.80 19.36 -13.16
CA GLY A 106 3.75 18.92 -12.12
C GLY A 106 3.38 17.59 -11.43
N SER A 107 2.52 16.80 -12.07
CA SER A 107 2.08 15.48 -11.59
C SER A 107 2.06 14.48 -12.75
N THR A 108 1.93 13.18 -12.44
CA THR A 108 1.97 12.07 -13.40
C THR A 108 0.62 11.31 -13.38
N PRO A 109 -0.45 11.86 -14.01
CA PRO A 109 -1.81 11.40 -13.78
C PRO A 109 -2.02 9.90 -13.95
N LEU A 110 -1.50 9.30 -15.03
CA LEU A 110 -1.65 7.89 -15.30
C LEU A 110 -0.99 7.02 -14.22
N VAL A 111 0.23 7.39 -13.80
CA VAL A 111 0.98 6.69 -12.76
C VAL A 111 0.25 6.81 -11.42
N ASP A 112 -0.15 8.03 -11.04
CA ASP A 112 -0.91 8.30 -9.82
C ASP A 112 -2.21 7.48 -9.76
N ILE A 113 -2.98 7.47 -10.85
CA ILE A 113 -4.26 6.75 -10.95
C ILE A 113 -4.04 5.25 -10.76
N PHE A 114 -3.14 4.61 -11.53
CA PHE A 114 -2.93 3.17 -11.43
C PHE A 114 -2.35 2.76 -10.08
N THR A 115 -1.41 3.53 -9.56
CA THR A 115 -0.72 3.26 -8.28
C THR A 115 -1.70 3.37 -7.11
N ARG A 116 -2.55 4.41 -7.09
CA ARG A 116 -3.59 4.59 -6.06
C ARG A 116 -4.71 3.56 -6.21
N ALA A 117 -5.23 3.34 -7.42
CA ALA A 117 -6.29 2.37 -7.67
C ALA A 117 -5.86 0.95 -7.27
N SER A 118 -4.61 0.56 -7.56
CA SER A 118 -4.06 -0.73 -7.11
C SER A 118 -4.08 -0.87 -5.59
N ALA A 119 -3.69 0.17 -4.85
CA ALA A 119 -3.70 0.13 -3.39
C ALA A 119 -5.12 0.06 -2.80
N ASP A 120 -6.04 0.85 -3.35
CA ASP A 120 -7.45 0.87 -2.92
C ASP A 120 -8.14 -0.47 -3.17
N MET A 121 -7.89 -1.09 -4.33
CA MET A 121 -8.41 -2.42 -4.64
C MET A 121 -7.92 -3.46 -3.63
N VAL A 122 -6.64 -3.45 -3.25
CA VAL A 122 -6.12 -4.36 -2.23
C VAL A 122 -6.83 -4.17 -0.89
N ASP A 123 -7.02 -2.92 -0.45
CA ASP A 123 -7.68 -2.62 0.82
C ASP A 123 -9.15 -3.09 0.83
N ILE A 124 -9.89 -2.88 -0.26
CA ILE A 124 -11.28 -3.38 -0.41
C ILE A 124 -11.32 -4.90 -0.41
N HIS A 125 -10.42 -5.58 -1.13
CA HIS A 125 -10.42 -7.04 -1.23
C HIS A 125 -10.12 -7.70 0.11
N ILE A 126 -9.07 -7.24 0.80
CA ILE A 126 -8.71 -7.77 2.12
C ILE A 126 -9.84 -7.50 3.11
N ALA A 127 -10.35 -6.26 3.17
CA ALA A 127 -11.45 -5.93 4.07
C ALA A 127 -12.70 -6.79 3.82
N SER A 128 -13.05 -7.03 2.54
CA SER A 128 -14.18 -7.89 2.17
C SER A 128 -14.00 -9.33 2.62
N VAL A 129 -12.80 -9.90 2.42
CA VAL A 129 -12.49 -11.28 2.84
C VAL A 129 -12.55 -11.42 4.35
N PHE A 130 -11.87 -10.53 5.10
CA PHE A 130 -11.87 -10.59 6.55
C PHE A 130 -13.26 -10.37 7.16
N LYS A 131 -14.09 -9.53 6.52
CA LYS A 131 -15.51 -9.35 6.88
C LYS A 131 -16.36 -10.59 6.62
N ALA A 132 -16.19 -11.22 5.46
CA ALA A 132 -16.90 -12.46 5.13
C ALA A 132 -16.55 -13.62 6.09
N LEU A 133 -15.36 -13.58 6.68
CA LEU A 133 -14.88 -14.58 7.64
C LEU A 133 -15.10 -14.17 9.11
N HIS A 134 -15.87 -13.11 9.38
CA HIS A 134 -16.13 -12.59 10.75
C HIS A 134 -14.85 -12.37 11.56
N SER A 135 -13.79 -11.90 10.87
CA SER A 135 -12.45 -11.76 11.40
C SER A 135 -11.92 -10.34 11.17
N GLU A 136 -12.78 -9.33 11.06
CA GLU A 136 -12.39 -7.94 10.73
C GLU A 136 -11.35 -7.38 11.70
N GLN A 137 -11.34 -7.82 12.95
CA GLN A 137 -10.37 -7.40 13.97
C GLN A 137 -8.96 -7.94 13.75
N ASN A 138 -8.80 -8.89 12.84
CA ASN A 138 -7.50 -9.46 12.51
C ASN A 138 -6.84 -8.74 11.31
N TYR A 139 -7.54 -7.79 10.67
CA TYR A 139 -6.96 -6.90 9.68
C TYR A 139 -6.94 -5.46 10.18
N LEU A 140 -5.74 -4.96 10.48
CA LEU A 140 -5.51 -3.57 10.87
C LEU A 140 -4.85 -2.81 9.72
N ARG A 141 -5.59 -1.84 9.15
CA ARG A 141 -5.06 -0.91 8.14
C ARG A 141 -4.89 0.48 8.76
N ILE A 142 -3.66 0.98 8.81
CA ILE A 142 -3.33 2.34 9.26
C ILE A 142 -2.92 3.16 8.04
N GLN A 143 -3.69 4.20 7.74
CA GLN A 143 -3.52 5.03 6.54
C GLN A 143 -4.04 6.45 6.79
N ASP A 144 -3.38 7.46 6.23
CA ASP A 144 -3.86 8.86 6.22
C ASP A 144 -4.19 9.32 4.79
N ASP A 145 -5.47 9.46 4.45
CA ASP A 145 -5.88 9.89 3.12
C ASP A 145 -6.02 11.43 2.97
N LYS A 146 -5.62 12.19 3.99
CA LYS A 146 -5.83 13.65 4.09
C LYS A 146 -4.52 14.44 3.98
N LEU A 147 -3.43 13.83 3.53
CA LEU A 147 -2.17 14.56 3.30
C LEU A 147 -2.37 15.63 2.21
N ARG A 148 -1.66 16.76 2.35
CA ARG A 148 -1.75 17.90 1.44
C ARG A 148 -0.39 18.51 1.17
N GLY A 149 -0.22 19.08 -0.03
CA GLY A 149 0.99 19.81 -0.39
C GLY A 149 2.23 18.95 -0.27
N THR A 150 3.31 19.48 0.33
CA THR A 150 4.61 18.79 0.43
C THR A 150 4.56 17.48 1.22
N LEU A 151 3.59 17.32 2.13
CA LEU A 151 3.41 16.08 2.90
C LEU A 151 2.93 14.92 2.03
N SER A 152 2.29 15.22 0.90
CA SER A 152 1.85 14.21 -0.07
C SER A 152 2.86 13.96 -1.20
N SER A 153 3.99 14.66 -1.18
CA SER A 153 5.05 14.51 -2.19
C SER A 153 5.98 13.37 -1.81
N VAL A 154 6.40 12.59 -2.81
CA VAL A 154 7.27 11.43 -2.63
C VAL A 154 8.76 11.77 -2.59
N ASP A 155 9.13 12.98 -3.01
CA ASP A 155 10.51 13.40 -3.29
C ASP A 155 10.98 14.62 -2.46
N VAL A 156 10.15 15.13 -1.54
CA VAL A 156 10.49 16.29 -0.71
C VAL A 156 11.12 15.84 0.61
N ALA A 157 12.44 15.63 0.60
CA ALA A 157 13.22 15.16 1.75
C ALA A 157 13.84 16.30 2.61
N THR A 158 13.19 17.45 2.69
CA THR A 158 13.65 18.55 3.57
C THR A 158 13.44 18.17 5.03
N LYS A 159 14.33 18.63 5.93
CA LYS A 159 14.22 18.36 7.37
C LYS A 159 12.85 18.74 7.94
N ASP A 160 12.34 19.92 7.57
CA ASP A 160 11.01 20.40 7.99
C ASP A 160 9.88 19.49 7.50
N ASN A 161 9.92 19.00 6.26
CA ASN A 161 8.89 18.08 5.75
C ASN A 161 8.93 16.72 6.47
N LEU A 162 10.14 16.20 6.72
CA LEU A 162 10.33 14.94 7.45
C LEU A 162 9.84 15.03 8.91
N GLU A 163 10.13 16.12 9.61
CA GLU A 163 9.62 16.36 10.97
C GLU A 163 8.09 16.44 11.00
N LYS A 164 7.48 17.09 10.00
CA LYS A 164 6.02 17.12 9.87
C LYS A 164 5.43 15.73 9.58
N LEU A 165 6.08 14.90 8.77
CA LEU A 165 5.65 13.52 8.53
C LEU A 165 5.75 12.65 9.80
N VAL A 166 6.77 12.86 10.64
CA VAL A 166 6.84 12.22 11.97
C VAL A 166 5.62 12.62 12.81
N ASN A 167 5.29 13.91 12.89
CA ASN A 167 4.11 14.38 13.61
C ASN A 167 2.81 13.77 13.07
N VAL A 168 2.68 13.60 11.74
CA VAL A 168 1.55 12.90 11.13
C VAL A 168 1.46 11.46 11.62
N GLY A 169 2.58 10.72 11.67
CA GLY A 169 2.63 9.36 12.21
C GLY A 169 2.23 9.28 13.69
N GLU A 170 2.72 10.19 14.52
CA GLU A 170 2.35 10.28 15.94
C GLU A 170 0.85 10.59 16.12
N MET A 171 0.29 11.48 15.30
CA MET A 171 -1.14 11.76 15.31
C MET A 171 -1.97 10.56 14.83
N LEU A 172 -1.49 9.81 13.83
CA LEU A 172 -2.17 8.60 13.35
C LEU A 172 -2.35 7.55 14.45
N LEU A 173 -1.35 7.38 15.32
CA LEU A 173 -1.44 6.47 16.48
C LEU A 173 -2.61 6.81 17.41
N LYS A 174 -2.94 8.10 17.55
CA LYS A 174 -4.03 8.58 18.41
C LYS A 174 -5.40 8.59 17.72
N LYS A 175 -5.46 8.39 16.41
CA LYS A 175 -6.74 8.32 15.69
C LYS A 175 -7.44 6.98 16.00
N PRO A 176 -8.80 6.96 15.97
CA PRO A 176 -9.55 5.73 16.06
C PRO A 176 -9.16 4.77 14.94
N VAL A 177 -9.25 3.47 15.24
CA VAL A 177 -9.13 2.42 14.24
C VAL A 177 -10.14 2.66 13.12
N SER A 178 -9.71 2.47 11.88
CA SER A 178 -10.54 2.64 10.70
C SER A 178 -10.72 1.34 9.92
N ARG A 179 -11.78 1.30 9.11
CA ARG A 179 -12.13 0.19 8.22
C ARG A 179 -12.48 0.76 6.84
N ALA A 180 -12.15 0.02 5.79
CA ALA A 180 -12.56 0.38 4.45
C ALA A 180 -14.09 0.25 4.32
N ASN A 181 -14.75 1.33 3.90
CA ASN A 181 -16.11 1.24 3.39
C ASN A 181 -16.06 0.45 2.07
N LEU A 182 -16.74 -0.68 2.00
CA LEU A 182 -16.67 -1.59 0.85
C LEU A 182 -17.34 -1.04 -0.42
N GLU A 183 -18.20 -0.04 -0.29
CA GLU A 183 -18.86 0.62 -1.43
C GLU A 183 -17.99 1.76 -1.98
N THR A 184 -17.40 2.57 -1.10
CA THR A 184 -16.68 3.79 -1.51
C THR A 184 -15.16 3.65 -1.51
N GLY A 185 -14.62 2.59 -0.91
CA GLY A 185 -13.18 2.40 -0.67
C GLY A 185 -12.57 3.35 0.37
N GLN A 186 -13.35 4.26 0.95
CA GLN A 186 -12.86 5.24 1.90
C GLN A 186 -12.66 4.62 3.28
N MET A 187 -11.56 4.98 3.95
CA MET A 187 -11.34 4.60 5.34
C MET A 187 -12.29 5.41 6.24
N VAL A 188 -13.20 4.72 6.91
CA VAL A 188 -14.14 5.29 7.89
C VAL A 188 -13.82 4.74 9.28
N PRO A 189 -14.09 5.49 10.37
CA PRO A 189 -13.95 4.94 11.72
C PRO A 189 -14.67 3.59 11.83
N ALA A 190 -14.02 2.60 12.47
CA ALA A 190 -14.66 1.32 12.72
C ALA A 190 -15.93 1.57 13.55
N CYS A 191 -17.11 1.22 13.02
CA CYS A 191 -18.36 1.29 13.79
C CYS A 191 -18.34 0.19 14.86
N SER A 192 -17.75 0.49 16.01
CA SER A 192 -17.82 -0.30 17.23
C SER A 192 -17.93 0.63 18.42
N ASP A 193 -18.63 0.20 19.46
CA ASP A 193 -18.79 0.91 20.75
C ASP A 193 -17.46 1.19 21.48
N THR A 194 -16.34 0.70 20.93
CA THR A 194 -14.98 0.91 21.40
C THR A 194 -14.31 2.02 20.59
N GLU A 195 -13.99 3.14 21.25
CA GLU A 195 -13.14 4.22 20.73
C GLU A 195 -11.66 3.81 20.62
N GLU A 196 -11.37 2.55 20.27
CA GLU A 196 -10.00 2.00 20.22
C GLU A 196 -9.15 2.78 19.22
N THR A 197 -8.00 3.23 19.68
CA THR A 197 -7.00 3.95 18.88
C THR A 197 -6.07 2.98 18.17
N ASN A 198 -5.40 3.47 17.11
CA ASN A 198 -4.38 2.65 16.42
C ASN A 198 -3.24 2.21 17.36
N GLU A 199 -2.86 3.04 18.34
CA GLU A 199 -1.86 2.68 19.34
C GLU A 199 -2.29 1.50 20.21
N GLU A 200 -3.56 1.46 20.63
CA GLU A 200 -4.11 0.38 21.44
C GLU A 200 -4.23 -0.91 20.63
N ALA A 201 -4.74 -0.82 19.39
CA ALA A 201 -4.87 -1.96 18.50
C ALA A 201 -3.52 -2.63 18.18
N LEU A 202 -2.42 -1.86 18.12
CA LEU A 202 -1.06 -2.39 17.89
C LEU A 202 -0.48 -3.15 19.11
N LYS A 203 -1.06 -3.01 20.30
CA LYS A 203 -0.62 -3.69 21.53
C LYS A 203 -1.34 -5.00 21.80
N ARG A 204 -2.39 -5.31 21.03
CA ARG A 204 -3.18 -6.55 21.12
C ARG A 204 -2.43 -7.73 20.54
#